data_AF-A0A938HQ72-F1
#
_entry.id   AF-A0A938HQ72-F1
#
_cell.length_a   1.000
_cell.length_b   1.000
_cell.length_c   1.000
_cell.angle_alpha   90.00
_cell.angle_beta   90.00
_cell.angle_gamma   90.00
#
_symmetry.space_group_name_H-M   'P 1'
#
loop_
_entity.id
_entity.type
_entity.pdbx_description
1 polymer ?
#
loop_
_entity_poly.entity_id
_entity_poly.type
_entity_poly.pdbx_seq_one_letter_code
_entity_poly.pdbx_strand_id
1 'polypeptide(L)' 'MRTGARLTLLAGKLIGAASRVTGAGGGTTLPGRAARRLYPRFVGEMVAGLPGGCALVTGTNGKTTTATL' A
#
# COMPACT_ATOMS: atom_id res chain seq x y z
N MET A 1 -4.06 -10.92 11.60
CA MET A 1 -3.59 -10.86 10.19
C MET A 1 -3.16 -12.24 9.73
N ARG A 2 -3.64 -12.70 8.56
CA ARG A 2 -3.24 -13.99 7.98
C ARG A 2 -1.77 -13.95 7.53
N THR A 3 -1.10 -15.09 7.51
CA THR A 3 0.31 -15.22 7.08
C THR A 3 0.56 -14.66 5.69
N GLY A 4 -0.37 -14.91 4.74
CA GLY A 4 -0.28 -14.36 3.38
C GLY A 4 -0.28 -12.83 3.32
N ALA A 5 -1.08 -12.17 4.16
CA ALA A 5 -1.10 -10.71 4.24
C ALA A 5 0.22 -10.14 4.79
N ARG A 6 0.82 -10.81 5.79
CA ARG A 6 2.12 -10.42 6.36
C ARG A 6 3.26 -10.52 5.34
N LEU A 7 3.33 -11.64 4.61
CA LEU A 7 4.32 -11.84 3.55
C LEU A 7 4.15 -10.81 2.43
N THR A 8 2.90 -10.53 2.04
CA THR A 8 2.60 -9.51 1.02
C THR A 8 3.01 -8.12 1.46
N LEU A 9 2.80 -7.76 2.73
CA LEU A 9 3.23 -6.48 3.29
C LEU A 9 4.76 -6.33 3.24
N LEU A 10 5.50 -7.37 3.62
CA LEU A 10 6.97 -7.38 3.56
C LEU A 10 7.47 -7.26 2.13
N ALA A 11 6.91 -8.03 1.20
CA ALA A 11 7.23 -7.94 -0.21
C ALA A 11 6.96 -6.53 -0.78
N GLY A 12 5.81 -5.95 -0.46
CA GLY A 12 5.48 -4.57 -0.85
C GLY A 12 6.49 -3.55 -0.34
N LYS A 13 6.90 -3.64 0.92
CA LYS A 13 7.92 -2.76 1.50
C LYS A 13 9.28 -2.90 0.80
N LEU A 14 9.71 -4.12 0.50
CA LEU A 14 10.96 -4.38 -0.22
C LEU A 14 10.90 -3.81 -1.65
N ILE A 15 9.80 -4.02 -2.36
CA ILE A 15 9.59 -3.47 -3.70
C ILE A 15 9.62 -1.93 -3.66
N GLY A 16 9.03 -1.31 -2.63
CA GLY A 16 9.01 0.14 -2.47
C GLY A 16 10.39 0.72 -2.15
N ALA A 17 11.18 0.00 -1.35
CA ALA A 17 12.58 0.36 -1.10
C ALA A 17 13.42 0.23 -2.37
N ALA A 18 13.32 -0.92 -3.08
CA ALA A 18 14.03 -1.16 -4.32
C ALA A 18 13.69 -0.09 -5.38
N SER A 19 12.40 0.24 -5.56
CA SER A 19 11.96 1.27 -6.50
C SER A 19 12.59 2.64 -6.24
N ARG A 20 12.80 3.01 -4.97
CA ARG A 20 13.45 4.28 -4.60
C ARG A 20 14.95 4.23 -4.83
N VAL A 21 15.60 3.14 -4.42
CA VAL A 21 17.06 2.96 -4.53
C VAL A 21 17.50 2.89 -5.99
N THR A 22 16.73 2.24 -6.86
CA THR A 22 17.06 2.10 -8.28
C THR A 22 16.63 3.30 -9.13
N GLY A 23 16.01 4.33 -8.54
CA GLY A 23 15.47 5.46 -9.29
C GLY A 23 14.28 5.14 -10.18
N ALA A 24 13.70 3.94 -10.08
CA ALA A 24 12.54 3.51 -10.88
C ALA A 24 11.23 4.25 -10.53
N GLY A 25 11.22 5.05 -9.46
CA GLY A 25 10.11 5.92 -9.07
C GLY A 25 10.03 6.13 -7.56
N GLY A 26 9.02 6.88 -7.10
CA GLY A 26 8.85 7.25 -5.68
C GLY A 26 8.50 6.11 -4.70
N GLY A 27 8.43 4.85 -5.15
CA GLY A 27 8.08 3.72 -4.29
C GLY A 27 6.61 3.68 -3.85
N THR A 28 5.70 4.31 -4.60
CA THR A 28 4.28 4.46 -4.25
C THR A 28 3.37 3.49 -5.01
N THR A 29 3.38 3.54 -6.34
CA THR A 29 2.48 2.74 -7.19
C THR A 29 2.88 1.26 -7.27
N LEU A 30 4.18 0.99 -7.46
CA LEU A 30 4.69 -0.36 -7.72
C LEU A 30 4.43 -1.34 -6.55
N PRO A 31 4.66 -0.96 -5.28
CA PRO A 31 4.33 -1.82 -4.14
C PRO A 31 2.85 -2.20 -4.07
N GLY A 32 1.95 -1.25 -4.28
CA GLY A 32 0.51 -1.48 -4.24
C GLY A 32 0.05 -2.41 -5.35
N ARG A 33 0.60 -2.25 -6.57
CA ARG A 33 0.30 -3.13 -7.71
C ARG A 33 0.81 -4.55 -7.47
N ALA A 34 2.00 -4.71 -6.91
CA ALA A 34 2.56 -6.02 -6.56
C ALA A 34 1.76 -6.69 -5.44
N ALA A 35 1.41 -5.96 -4.39
CA ALA A 35 0.62 -6.48 -3.27
C ALA A 35 -0.74 -7.03 -3.73
N ARG A 36 -1.44 -6.32 -4.62
CA ARG A 36 -2.72 -6.78 -5.19
C ARG A 36 -2.58 -8.01 -6.10
N ARG A 37 -1.43 -8.18 -6.76
CA ARG A 37 -1.14 -9.38 -7.58
C ARG A 37 -0.79 -10.58 -6.71
N LEU A 38 0.00 -10.39 -5.65
CA LEU A 38 0.40 -11.45 -4.73
C LEU A 38 -0.77 -11.92 -3.84
N TYR A 39 -1.58 -10.97 -3.36
CA TYR A 39 -2.68 -11.27 -2.47
C TYR A 39 -3.89 -10.36 -2.75
N PRO A 40 -4.85 -10.80 -3.59
CA PRO A 40 -5.99 -9.96 -4.02
C PRO A 40 -6.85 -9.43 -2.87
N ARG A 41 -6.92 -10.17 -1.75
CA ARG A 41 -7.69 -9.78 -0.54
C ARG A 41 -6.93 -8.84 0.40
N PHE A 42 -5.69 -8.47 0.07
CA PHE A 42 -4.79 -7.72 0.95
C PHE A 42 -5.41 -6.44 1.52
N VAL A 43 -5.97 -5.59 0.66
CA VAL A 43 -6.52 -4.29 1.08
C VAL A 43 -7.69 -4.48 2.05
N GLY A 44 -8.62 -5.38 1.74
CA GLY A 44 -9.78 -5.65 2.60
C GLY A 44 -9.38 -6.18 3.97
N GLU A 45 -8.43 -7.11 4.03
CA GLU A 45 -7.95 -7.66 5.30
C GLU A 45 -7.15 -6.64 6.12
N MET A 46 -6.39 -5.75 5.47
CA MET A 46 -5.68 -4.67 6.14
C MET A 46 -6.66 -3.66 6.74
N VAL A 47 -7.68 -3.26 5.97
CA VAL A 47 -8.67 -2.27 6.42
C VAL A 47 -9.53 -2.82 7.54
N ALA A 48 -9.95 -4.09 7.47
CA ALA A 48 -10.74 -4.73 8.52
C ALA A 48 -10.00 -4.85 9.87
N GLY A 49 -8.67 -4.74 9.87
CA GLY A 49 -7.83 -4.78 11.07
C GLY A 49 -7.55 -3.42 11.70
N LEU A 50 -8.05 -2.31 11.15
CA LEU A 50 -7.81 -0.97 11.68
C LEU A 50 -8.76 -0.69 12.87
N PRO A 51 -8.26 -0.54 14.10
CA PRO A 51 -9.11 -0.34 15.27
C PRO A 51 -9.88 1.00 15.24
N GLY A 52 -9.37 2.00 14.53
CA GLY A 52 -10.00 3.30 14.35
C GLY A 52 -10.81 3.45 13.04
N GLY A 53 -10.99 2.38 12.27
CA GLY A 53 -11.62 2.45 10.95
C GLY A 53 -10.71 3.06 9.88
N CYS A 54 -11.31 3.60 8.80
CA CYS A 54 -10.56 4.23 7.71
C CYS A 54 -11.26 5.49 7.18
N ALA A 55 -10.46 6.45 6.72
CA ALA A 55 -10.92 7.61 5.96
C ALA A 55 -10.47 7.48 4.50
N LEU A 56 -11.39 7.71 3.55
CA LEU A 56 -11.11 7.62 2.12
C LEU A 56 -11.01 9.03 1.52
N VAL A 57 -9.80 9.42 1.09
CA VAL A 57 -9.57 10.68 0.37
C VAL A 57 -9.60 10.41 -1.14
N THR A 58 -10.57 10.98 -1.84
CA THR A 58 -10.75 10.88 -3.30
C THR A 58 -10.64 12.25 -3.97
N GLY A 59 -10.44 12.28 -5.27
CA GLY A 59 -10.33 13.49 -6.08
C GLY A 59 -9.39 13.30 -7.26
N THR A 60 -9.44 14.17 -8.26
CA THR A 60 -8.50 14.14 -9.39
C THR A 60 -7.12 14.67 -8.97
N ASN A 61 -7.09 15.73 -8.18
CA ASN A 61 -5.89 16.36 -7.62
C ASN A 61 -5.93 16.40 -6.08
N GLY A 62 -4.86 16.83 -5.41
CA GLY A 62 -4.84 17.14 -3.97
C GLY A 62 -4.81 15.94 -3.00
N LYS A 63 -5.16 14.72 -3.44
CA LYS A 63 -5.23 13.51 -2.58
C LYS A 63 -4.02 13.31 -1.64
N THR A 64 -2.81 13.36 -2.20
CA THR A 64 -1.58 13.12 -1.43
C THR A 64 -1.34 14.22 -0.41
N THR A 65 -1.60 15.48 -0.79
CA THR A 65 -1.45 16.65 0.10
C THR A 65 -2.44 16.59 1.26
N THR A 66 -3.71 16.31 0.98
CA THR A 66 -4.76 16.23 2.01
C THR A 66 -4.51 15.07 2.97
N ALA A 67 -3.96 13.95 2.50
CA ALA A 67 -3.67 12.80 3.37
C ALA A 67 -2.49 13.01 4.33
N THR A 68 -1.69 14.08 4.16
CA THR A 68 -0.55 14.42 5.03
C THR A 68 -0.82 15.58 5.99
N LEU A 69 -1.99 16.22 5.89
CA LEU A 69 -2.45 17.24 6.85
C LEU A 69 -2.92 16.56 8.14
#